data_AF-A0A7W0S4H6-F1
#
_entry.id   AF-A0A7W0S4H6-F1
#
_cell.length_a   1.000
_cell.length_b   1.000
_cell.length_c   1.000
_cell.angle_alpha   90.00
_cell.angle_beta   90.00
_cell.angle_gamma   90.00
#
_symmetry.space_group_name_H-M   'P 1'
#
loop_
_entity.id
_entity.type
_entity.pdbx_description
1 polymer ?
#
loop_
_entity_poly.entity_id
_entity_poly.type
_entity_poly.pdbx_seq_one_letter_code
_entity_poly.pdbx_strand_id
1 'polypeptide(L)'
;SMVIPWVGFPLKTLFEKVEPLGTAKYVAFETLYDAKQMQSSFLAGIALPYVEGLRLDEALHPLTILATGLYGKLLPNQNGAPIRLVVPWKYGFKSIKSIVKITLTDEEPPTTWNLAARSEYGFYSNVNPNVRHPRWSQATEQRIGEYKRRDTLMFNGYADEVAKLYEGMDLKKNF
;
A
#
# COMPACT_ATOMS: atom_id res chain seq x y z
N SER A 1 -5.13 -0.52 13.58
CA SER A 1 -4.51 0.64 12.91
C SER A 1 -3.50 1.37 13.79
N MET A 2 -2.86 2.39 13.22
CA MET A 2 -2.09 3.44 13.91
C MET A 2 -2.38 4.78 13.24
N VAL A 3 -2.22 5.88 13.98
CA VAL A 3 -2.14 7.24 13.41
C VAL A 3 -0.69 7.65 13.45
N ILE A 4 -0.12 7.97 12.28
CA ILE A 4 1.32 8.24 12.14
C ILE A 4 1.48 9.58 11.42
N PRO A 5 2.20 10.55 12.03
CA PRO A 5 2.57 11.79 11.37
C PRO A 5 3.75 11.53 10.41
N TRP A 6 3.41 11.02 9.22
CA TRP A 6 4.38 10.79 8.15
C TRP A 6 4.96 12.11 7.64
N VAL A 7 6.21 12.06 7.19
CA VAL A 7 6.91 13.14 6.49
C VAL A 7 7.33 12.60 5.13
N GLY A 8 7.04 13.35 4.07
CA GLY A 8 7.27 12.91 2.70
C GLY A 8 6.71 13.89 1.68
N PHE A 9 6.50 13.40 0.47
CA PHE A 9 5.90 14.18 -0.62
C PHE A 9 4.88 13.33 -1.41
N PRO A 10 3.86 13.96 -2.03
CA PRO A 10 2.90 13.23 -2.86
C PRO A 10 3.59 12.53 -4.03
N LEU A 11 3.28 11.25 -4.26
CA LEU A 11 3.92 10.45 -5.32
C LEU A 11 3.76 11.10 -6.70
N LYS A 12 2.63 11.78 -6.95
CA LYS A 12 2.39 12.51 -8.19
C LYS A 12 3.49 13.51 -8.56
N THR A 13 4.19 14.12 -7.60
CA THR A 13 5.24 15.10 -7.90
C THR A 13 6.49 14.46 -8.49
N LEU A 14 6.71 13.16 -8.24
CA LEU A 14 7.72 12.38 -8.95
C LEU A 14 7.28 12.13 -10.39
N PHE A 15 6.01 11.83 -10.61
CA PHE A 15 5.47 11.57 -11.96
C PHE A 15 5.41 12.82 -12.83
N GLU A 16 5.17 13.98 -12.25
CA GLU A 16 5.32 15.26 -12.93
C GLU A 16 6.76 15.50 -13.46
N LYS A 17 7.78 14.83 -12.89
CA LYS A 17 9.18 14.96 -13.33
C LYS A 17 9.60 13.93 -14.37
N VAL A 18 9.05 12.73 -14.32
CA VAL A 18 9.42 11.62 -15.22
C VAL A 18 8.46 11.46 -16.40
N GLU A 19 7.34 12.21 -16.39
CA GLU A 19 6.35 12.31 -17.46
C GLU A 19 5.91 10.94 -18.02
N PRO A 20 5.01 10.22 -17.32
CA PRO A 20 4.51 8.92 -17.79
C PRO A 20 4.01 8.96 -19.23
N LEU A 21 4.34 7.92 -19.99
CA LEU A 21 3.72 7.70 -21.29
C LEU A 21 2.21 7.57 -21.13
N GLY A 22 1.43 8.09 -22.08
CA GLY A 22 -0.04 8.00 -22.07
C GLY A 22 -0.59 6.57 -22.11
N THR A 23 0.26 5.58 -22.40
CA THR A 23 -0.06 4.15 -22.36
C THR A 23 0.03 3.54 -20.96
N ALA A 24 0.69 4.19 -20.00
CA ALA A 24 0.85 3.67 -18.65
C ALA A 24 -0.51 3.63 -17.92
N LYS A 25 -0.82 2.51 -17.29
CA LYS A 25 -2.08 2.26 -16.55
C LYS A 25 -1.84 1.91 -15.08
N TYR A 26 -0.65 1.43 -14.75
CA TYR A 26 -0.26 0.99 -13.42
C TYR A 26 1.16 1.44 -13.09
N VAL A 27 1.45 1.38 -11.79
CA VAL A 27 2.78 1.59 -11.22
C VAL A 27 3.16 0.33 -10.46
N ALA A 28 4.31 -0.25 -10.78
CA ALA A 28 4.93 -1.34 -10.05
C ALA A 28 6.06 -0.81 -9.17
N PHE A 29 6.19 -1.34 -7.97
CA PHE A 29 7.20 -0.99 -6.98
C PHE A 29 7.98 -2.24 -6.57
N GLU A 30 9.27 -2.09 -6.35
CA GLU A 30 10.15 -3.17 -5.89
C GLU A 30 10.95 -2.71 -4.66
N THR A 31 10.93 -3.52 -3.61
CA THR A 31 11.76 -3.35 -2.40
C THR A 31 13.16 -3.88 -2.63
N LEU A 32 14.16 -3.26 -2.00
CA LEU A 32 15.50 -3.83 -1.89
C LEU A 32 15.44 -5.27 -1.38
N TYR A 33 16.13 -6.19 -2.03
CA TYR A 33 16.45 -7.49 -1.43
C TYR A 33 17.96 -7.70 -1.42
N ASP A 34 18.51 -7.81 -0.23
CA ASP A 34 19.93 -8.09 -0.01
C ASP A 34 20.06 -9.25 0.98
N ALA A 35 20.36 -10.43 0.45
CA ALA A 35 20.45 -11.68 1.22
C ALA A 35 21.55 -11.67 2.30
N LYS A 36 22.48 -10.71 2.30
CA LYS A 36 23.52 -10.59 3.34
C LYS A 36 23.01 -9.93 4.61
N GLN A 37 22.00 -9.06 4.52
CA GLN A 37 21.47 -8.27 5.64
C GLN A 37 19.98 -8.50 5.89
N MET A 38 19.25 -9.05 4.92
CA MET A 38 17.83 -9.37 5.01
C MET A 38 17.61 -10.88 5.14
N GLN A 39 16.54 -11.25 5.84
CA GLN A 39 16.15 -12.65 5.98
C GLN A 39 15.84 -13.28 4.61
N SER A 40 16.10 -14.59 4.51
CA SER A 40 15.76 -15.35 3.31
C SER A 40 14.25 -15.47 3.12
N SER A 41 13.83 -15.62 1.87
CA SER A 41 12.40 -15.76 1.49
C SER A 41 11.71 -16.94 2.17
N PHE A 42 12.42 -18.06 2.39
CA PHE A 42 11.88 -19.22 3.10
C PHE A 42 11.43 -18.88 4.53
N LEU A 43 12.24 -18.10 5.26
CA LEU A 43 11.88 -17.65 6.61
C LEU A 43 10.81 -16.55 6.59
N ALA A 44 10.73 -15.77 5.52
CA ALA A 44 9.75 -14.69 5.36
C ALA A 44 8.34 -15.20 5.01
N GLY A 45 8.20 -16.43 4.49
CA GLY A 45 6.91 -17.00 4.06
C GLY A 45 6.31 -16.34 2.82
N ILE A 46 7.10 -15.55 2.09
CA ILE A 46 6.72 -14.81 0.88
C ILE A 46 7.88 -14.81 -0.13
N ALA A 47 7.56 -14.65 -1.42
CA ALA A 47 8.58 -14.43 -2.43
C ALA A 47 9.26 -13.06 -2.25
N LEU A 48 10.59 -13.03 -2.39
CA LEU A 48 11.41 -11.81 -2.35
C LEU A 48 12.10 -11.59 -3.71
N PRO A 49 12.34 -10.34 -4.15
CA PRO A 49 12.03 -9.08 -3.47
C PRO A 49 10.53 -8.85 -3.29
N TYR A 50 10.18 -8.04 -2.28
CA TYR A 50 8.78 -7.63 -2.10
C TYR A 50 8.40 -6.68 -3.24
N VAL A 51 7.26 -6.95 -3.89
CA VAL A 51 6.74 -6.20 -5.01
C VAL A 51 5.30 -5.78 -4.74
N GLU A 52 4.95 -4.58 -5.19
CA GLU A 52 3.60 -4.04 -5.06
C GLU A 52 3.21 -3.24 -6.30
N GLY A 53 1.93 -2.91 -6.38
CA GLY A 53 1.42 -2.09 -7.46
C GLY A 53 0.20 -1.26 -7.12
N LEU A 54 0.01 -0.20 -7.89
CA LEU A 54 -1.17 0.67 -7.86
C LEU A 54 -1.65 0.91 -9.28
N ARG A 55 -2.94 1.16 -9.44
CA ARG A 55 -3.44 1.78 -10.67
C ARG A 55 -2.91 3.22 -10.74
N LEU A 56 -2.68 3.73 -11.95
CA LEU A 56 -1.99 5.01 -12.13
C LEU A 56 -2.73 6.18 -11.47
N ASP A 57 -4.07 6.20 -11.52
CA ASP A 57 -4.90 7.20 -10.85
C ASP A 57 -4.79 7.15 -9.31
N GLU A 58 -4.68 5.95 -8.72
CA GLU A 58 -4.40 5.78 -7.28
C GLU A 58 -3.03 6.31 -6.91
N ALA A 59 -2.03 6.07 -7.76
CA ALA A 59 -0.67 6.54 -7.57
C ALA A 59 -0.54 8.07 -7.73
N LEU A 60 -1.37 8.67 -8.58
CA LEU A 60 -1.48 10.12 -8.78
C LEU A 60 -2.35 10.82 -7.73
N HIS A 61 -3.09 10.06 -6.91
CA HIS A 61 -3.97 10.64 -5.90
C HIS A 61 -3.17 11.44 -4.85
N PRO A 62 -3.61 12.64 -4.42
CA PRO A 62 -2.86 13.47 -3.48
C PRO A 62 -2.55 12.83 -2.12
N LEU A 63 -3.36 11.86 -1.69
CA LEU A 63 -3.14 11.11 -0.44
C LEU A 63 -2.07 10.01 -0.56
N THR A 64 -1.67 9.63 -1.77
CA THR A 64 -0.57 8.67 -1.98
C THR A 64 0.75 9.42 -1.88
N ILE A 65 1.55 9.08 -0.86
CA ILE A 65 2.83 9.76 -0.62
C ILE A 65 4.00 8.78 -0.61
N LEU A 66 5.16 9.29 -0.99
CA LEU A 66 6.45 8.68 -0.65
C LEU A 66 6.95 9.29 0.65
N ALA A 67 6.92 8.50 1.72
CA ALA A 67 7.38 8.92 3.04
C ALA A 67 8.88 8.66 3.19
N THR A 68 9.58 9.68 3.67
CA THR A 68 11.02 9.69 3.99
C THR A 68 11.28 9.90 5.48
N GLY A 69 10.22 10.12 6.27
CA GLY A 69 10.28 10.32 7.71
C GLY A 69 8.97 10.05 8.43
N LEU A 70 9.04 10.06 9.77
CA LEU A 70 7.90 10.01 10.68
C LEU A 70 8.24 10.76 11.96
N TYR A 71 7.26 11.42 12.58
CA TYR A 71 7.44 12.22 13.81
C TYR A 71 8.59 13.26 13.70
N GLY A 72 8.70 13.93 12.55
CA GLY A 72 9.71 14.97 12.30
C GLY A 72 11.14 14.47 12.15
N LYS A 73 11.36 13.14 12.08
CA LYS A 73 12.68 12.52 11.95
C LYS A 73 12.76 11.67 10.68
N LEU A 74 13.98 11.37 10.25
CA LEU A 74 14.24 10.41 9.17
C LEU A 74 13.61 9.05 9.48
N LEU A 75 13.20 8.34 8.43
CA LEU A 75 12.54 7.06 8.54
C LEU A 75 13.48 6.03 9.20
N PRO A 76 13.08 5.35 10.28
CA PRO A 76 13.85 4.23 10.82
C PRO A 76 13.81 3.00 9.89
N ASN A 77 14.85 2.14 9.94
CA ASN A 77 14.97 0.95 9.08
C ASN A 77 13.74 0.02 9.18
N GLN A 78 13.22 -0.21 10.38
CA GLN A 78 12.02 -1.04 10.60
C GLN A 78 10.76 -0.51 9.92
N ASN A 79 10.71 0.80 9.65
CA ASN A 79 9.60 1.46 8.96
C ASN A 79 9.79 1.49 7.44
N GLY A 80 10.92 1.05 6.90
CA GLY A 80 11.19 0.95 5.47
C GLY A 80 12.05 2.08 4.91
N ALA A 81 13.04 2.54 5.68
CA ALA A 81 14.02 3.52 5.24
C ALA A 81 14.73 3.12 3.92
N PRO A 82 15.23 4.08 3.13
CA PRO A 82 15.08 5.54 3.31
C PRO A 82 13.75 6.09 2.77
N ILE A 83 13.01 5.30 1.99
CA ILE A 83 11.78 5.71 1.32
C ILE A 83 10.77 4.57 1.30
N ARG A 84 9.52 4.88 1.67
CA ARG A 84 8.39 3.94 1.64
C ARG A 84 7.18 4.57 0.97
N LEU A 85 6.30 3.72 0.45
CA LEU A 85 4.98 4.15 0.01
C LEU A 85 4.04 4.25 1.23
N VAL A 86 3.10 5.18 1.17
CA VAL A 86 1.95 5.26 2.09
C VAL A 86 0.69 5.54 1.27
N VAL A 87 -0.28 4.63 1.38
CA VAL A 87 -1.60 4.75 0.75
C VAL A 87 -2.66 4.59 1.83
N PRO A 88 -3.15 5.70 2.42
CA PRO A 88 -3.79 5.66 3.73
C PRO A 88 -5.17 4.98 3.74
N TRP A 89 -5.83 4.84 2.60
CA TRP A 89 -7.15 4.19 2.49
C TRP A 89 -7.08 2.69 2.18
N LYS A 90 -5.88 2.13 1.97
CA LYS A 90 -5.63 0.72 1.68
C LYS A 90 -5.04 -0.01 2.89
N TYR A 91 -5.12 -1.34 2.89
CA TYR A 91 -4.46 -2.15 3.91
C TYR A 91 -2.93 -1.98 3.86
N GLY A 92 -2.29 -2.15 5.02
CA GLY A 92 -0.89 -1.78 5.21
C GLY A 92 0.12 -2.48 4.30
N PHE A 93 -0.20 -3.65 3.76
CA PHE A 93 0.68 -4.38 2.83
C PHE A 93 0.87 -3.67 1.49
N LYS A 94 -0.10 -2.85 1.06
CA LYS A 94 0.02 -2.01 -0.14
C LYS A 94 1.08 -0.91 0.02
N SER A 95 1.45 -0.58 1.26
CA SER A 95 2.45 0.45 1.58
C SER A 95 3.86 -0.15 1.66
N ILE A 96 4.40 -0.48 0.48
CA ILE A 96 5.72 -1.09 0.29
C ILE A 96 6.87 -0.28 0.90
N LYS A 97 7.89 -0.97 1.42
CA LYS A 97 9.04 -0.42 2.16
C LYS A 97 10.31 -0.42 1.32
N SER A 98 11.26 0.47 1.65
CA SER A 98 12.63 0.45 1.11
C SER A 98 12.67 0.30 -0.42
N ILE A 99 11.92 1.16 -1.11
CA ILE A 99 11.72 1.08 -2.55
C ILE A 99 13.04 1.37 -3.28
N VAL A 100 13.40 0.51 -4.23
CA VAL A 100 14.57 0.67 -5.10
C VAL A 100 14.22 0.81 -6.57
N LYS A 101 13.01 0.40 -6.97
CA LYS A 101 12.54 0.50 -8.36
C LYS A 101 11.08 0.91 -8.41
N ILE A 102 10.76 1.78 -9.36
CA ILE A 102 9.40 2.17 -9.73
C ILE A 102 9.30 2.02 -11.24
N THR A 103 8.35 1.22 -11.71
CA THR A 103 8.12 0.94 -13.13
C THR A 103 6.70 1.37 -13.50
N LEU A 104 6.55 2.16 -14.56
CA LEU A 104 5.25 2.49 -15.15
C LEU A 104 4.94 1.45 -16.22
N THR A 105 3.76 0.85 -16.17
CA THR A 105 3.37 -0.30 -17.00
C THR A 105 1.91 -0.21 -17.44
N ASP A 106 1.57 -0.83 -18.56
CA ASP A 106 0.21 -0.92 -19.10
C ASP A 106 -0.56 -2.17 -18.63
N GLU A 107 0.15 -3.15 -18.06
CA GLU A 107 -0.42 -4.35 -17.44
C GLU A 107 -0.45 -4.28 -15.90
N GLU A 108 -1.44 -4.91 -15.27
CA GLU A 108 -1.55 -4.99 -13.80
C GLU A 108 -0.34 -5.76 -13.24
N PRO A 109 0.54 -5.12 -12.44
CA PRO A 109 1.73 -5.79 -11.94
C PRO A 109 1.39 -6.76 -10.80
N PRO A 110 2.21 -7.81 -10.59
CA PRO A 110 2.02 -8.71 -9.47
C PRO A 110 2.22 -8.00 -8.12
N THR A 111 1.57 -8.51 -7.07
CA THR A 111 1.72 -8.01 -5.70
C THR A 111 2.03 -9.17 -4.76
N THR A 112 2.99 -9.00 -3.83
CA THR A 112 3.55 -10.11 -3.06
C THR A 112 2.52 -10.90 -2.26
N TRP A 113 1.57 -10.23 -1.60
CA TRP A 113 0.54 -10.93 -0.83
C TRP A 113 -0.52 -11.60 -1.70
N ASN A 114 -0.86 -11.03 -2.86
CA ASN A 114 -1.74 -11.68 -3.81
C ASN A 114 -1.10 -12.94 -4.41
N LEU A 115 0.19 -12.90 -4.71
CA LEU A 115 0.95 -14.07 -5.14
C LEU A 115 1.01 -15.15 -4.06
N ALA A 116 1.21 -14.76 -2.79
CA ALA A 116 1.31 -15.70 -1.68
C ALA A 116 -0.04 -16.33 -1.30
N ALA A 117 -1.14 -15.55 -1.36
CA ALA A 117 -2.47 -16.01 -0.96
C ALA A 117 -3.58 -15.23 -1.69
N ARG A 118 -3.77 -15.55 -2.98
CA ARG A 118 -4.73 -14.86 -3.88
C ARG A 118 -6.18 -14.88 -3.39
N SER A 119 -6.55 -15.87 -2.58
CA SER A 119 -7.89 -15.97 -1.96
C SER A 119 -8.10 -15.04 -0.76
N GLU A 120 -7.03 -14.42 -0.25
CA GLU A 120 -7.04 -13.60 0.96
C GLU A 120 -6.77 -12.11 0.69
N TYR A 121 -5.93 -11.82 -0.30
CA TYR A 121 -5.45 -10.47 -0.60
C TYR A 121 -5.58 -10.19 -2.10
N GLY A 122 -6.40 -9.22 -2.48
CA GLY A 122 -6.56 -8.75 -3.86
C GLY A 122 -5.54 -7.70 -4.27
N PHE A 123 -5.70 -7.16 -5.48
CA PHE A 123 -4.85 -6.09 -5.98
C PHE A 123 -5.17 -4.74 -5.33
N TYR A 124 -6.46 -4.38 -5.24
CA TYR A 124 -6.87 -3.06 -4.78
C TYR A 124 -6.80 -2.91 -3.27
N SER A 125 -7.34 -3.90 -2.53
CA SER A 125 -7.20 -4.00 -1.07
C SER A 125 -7.50 -2.71 -0.31
N ASN A 126 -8.58 -2.05 -0.72
CA ASN A 126 -9.16 -0.91 -0.01
C ASN A 126 -9.67 -1.36 1.36
N VAL A 127 -9.45 -0.56 2.40
CA VAL A 127 -10.00 -0.84 3.73
C VAL A 127 -11.52 -0.80 3.63
N ASN A 128 -12.17 -1.92 3.94
CA ASN A 128 -13.62 -2.07 3.79
C ASN A 128 -14.17 -2.95 4.94
N PRO A 129 -14.92 -2.37 5.90
CA PRO A 129 -15.48 -3.13 7.02
C PRO A 129 -16.52 -4.18 6.60
N ASN A 130 -17.12 -4.02 5.42
CA ASN A 130 -18.18 -4.88 4.90
C ASN A 130 -17.66 -6.11 4.15
N VAL A 131 -16.34 -6.20 3.95
CA VAL A 131 -15.69 -7.34 3.30
C VAL A 131 -14.76 -7.99 4.29
N ARG A 132 -15.12 -9.22 4.68
CA ARG A 132 -14.31 -9.99 5.62
C ARG A 132 -13.11 -10.61 4.93
N HIS A 133 -12.02 -10.69 5.68
CA HIS A 133 -10.93 -11.59 5.35
C HIS A 133 -11.40 -13.05 5.55
N PRO A 134 -10.91 -14.04 4.79
CA PRO A 134 -11.36 -15.44 4.94
C PRO A 134 -11.23 -15.99 6.37
N ARG A 135 -10.26 -15.48 7.13
CA ARG A 135 -9.94 -15.95 8.49
C ARG A 135 -10.45 -15.05 9.62
N TRP A 136 -10.87 -13.81 9.35
CA TRP A 136 -11.35 -12.89 10.39
C TRP A 136 -12.25 -11.76 9.85
N SER A 137 -13.04 -11.16 10.73
CA SER A 137 -13.83 -9.97 10.39
C SER A 137 -12.97 -8.72 10.32
N GLN A 138 -13.23 -7.87 9.32
CA GLN A 138 -12.62 -6.54 9.18
C GLN A 138 -13.49 -5.42 9.76
N ALA A 139 -14.67 -5.76 10.31
CA ALA A 139 -15.65 -4.77 10.80
C ALA A 139 -15.13 -3.92 11.97
N THR A 140 -14.20 -4.47 12.76
CA THR A 140 -13.57 -3.74 13.88
C THR A 140 -12.06 -3.85 13.81
N GLU A 141 -11.37 -2.89 14.41
CA GLU A 141 -9.92 -2.85 14.53
C GLU A 141 -9.44 -2.53 15.95
N GLN A 142 -8.21 -2.92 16.26
CA GLN A 142 -7.48 -2.42 17.42
C GLN A 142 -6.56 -1.28 16.97
N ARG A 143 -6.76 -0.06 17.49
CA ARG A 143 -5.79 1.01 17.32
C ARG A 143 -4.69 0.87 18.38
N ILE A 144 -3.44 0.83 17.95
CA ILE A 144 -2.31 0.75 18.88
C ILE A 144 -2.26 2.03 19.73
N GLY A 145 -2.10 1.87 21.04
CA GLY A 145 -2.19 2.96 22.02
C GLY A 145 -3.57 3.07 22.70
N GLU A 146 -4.54 2.27 22.30
CA GLU A 146 -5.88 2.25 22.91
C GLU A 146 -6.23 0.87 23.47
N TYR A 147 -7.11 0.84 24.47
CA TYR A 147 -7.52 -0.39 25.15
C TYR A 147 -8.66 -1.12 24.44
N LYS A 148 -9.63 -0.40 23.88
CA LYS A 148 -10.82 -0.98 23.25
C LYS A 148 -10.67 -1.07 21.74
N ARG A 149 -11.33 -2.06 21.15
CA ARG A 149 -11.57 -2.11 19.70
C ARG A 149 -12.56 -1.03 19.30
N ARG A 150 -12.54 -0.67 18.02
CA ARG A 150 -13.45 0.30 17.39
C ARG A 150 -13.89 -0.20 16.03
N ASP A 151 -14.92 0.41 15.48
CA ASP A 151 -15.37 0.12 14.12
C ASP A 151 -14.34 0.58 13.10
N THR A 152 -14.10 -0.26 12.10
CA THR A 152 -13.26 0.07 10.96
C THR A 152 -14.05 0.98 10.03
N LEU A 153 -13.47 2.10 9.61
CA LEU A 153 -14.12 3.02 8.68
C LEU A 153 -13.91 2.58 7.24
N MET A 154 -14.91 2.82 6.39
CA MET A 154 -14.78 2.63 4.94
C MET A 154 -13.63 3.50 4.40
N PHE A 155 -12.80 2.94 3.53
CA PHE A 155 -11.59 3.61 3.01
C PHE A 155 -10.69 4.16 4.13
N ASN A 156 -10.70 3.52 5.30
CA ASN A 156 -9.97 3.96 6.50
C ASN A 156 -10.28 5.40 6.95
N GLY A 157 -11.48 5.90 6.62
CA GLY A 157 -11.94 7.25 6.94
C GLY A 157 -11.72 8.29 5.85
N TYR A 158 -11.21 7.91 4.67
CA TYR A 158 -10.95 8.80 3.53
C TYR A 158 -11.99 8.64 2.40
N ALA A 159 -13.23 8.27 2.76
CA ALA A 159 -14.24 7.93 1.76
C ALA A 159 -14.61 9.13 0.87
N ASP A 160 -14.71 10.32 1.45
CA ASP A 160 -15.10 11.53 0.72
C ASP A 160 -14.05 11.93 -0.34
N GLU A 161 -12.79 11.58 -0.11
CA GLU A 161 -11.67 11.86 -1.00
C GLU A 161 -11.49 10.79 -2.07
N VAL A 162 -11.64 9.50 -1.72
CA VAL A 162 -11.20 8.40 -2.59
C VAL A 162 -12.32 7.56 -3.20
N ALA A 163 -13.57 7.66 -2.72
CA ALA A 163 -14.65 6.77 -3.18
C ALA A 163 -14.88 6.87 -4.70
N LYS A 164 -14.74 8.07 -5.28
CA LYS A 164 -14.90 8.31 -6.72
C LYS A 164 -13.92 7.53 -7.59
N LEU A 165 -12.73 7.19 -7.08
CA LEU A 165 -11.76 6.36 -7.82
C LEU A 165 -12.31 4.94 -8.09
N TYR A 166 -13.30 4.51 -7.32
CA TYR A 166 -13.81 3.14 -7.34
C TYR A 166 -15.29 3.05 -7.72
N GLU A 167 -15.87 4.14 -8.23
CA GLU A 167 -17.25 4.16 -8.68
C GLU A 167 -17.48 3.14 -9.79
N GLY A 168 -18.57 2.35 -9.68
CA GLY A 168 -18.87 1.28 -10.63
C GLY A 168 -18.05 -0.01 -10.47
N MET A 169 -17.07 -0.05 -9.56
CA MET A 169 -16.29 -1.26 -9.30
C MET A 169 -16.94 -2.16 -8.24
N ASP A 170 -16.85 -3.48 -8.44
CA ASP A 170 -17.16 -4.45 -7.39
C ASP A 170 -15.99 -4.53 -6.40
N LEU A 171 -16.17 -3.87 -5.25
CA LEU A 171 -15.19 -3.84 -4.17
C LEU A 171 -15.08 -5.14 -3.37
N LYS A 172 -16.00 -6.10 -3.55
CA LYS A 172 -15.90 -7.45 -2.96
C LYS A 172 -15.05 -8.37 -3.83
N LYS A 173 -15.24 -8.30 -5.15
CA LYS A 173 -14.48 -9.10 -6.11
C LYS A 173 -13.00 -8.72 -6.18
N ASN A 174 -12.70 -7.46 -5.85
CA ASN A 174 -11.38 -6.84 -5.95
C ASN A 174 -10.67 -6.66 -4.59
N PHE A 175 -11.16 -7.35 -3.55
CA PHE A 175 -10.68 -7.28 -2.17
C PHE A 175 -9.35 -7.99 -1.97
#